data_AF-A0AAV0EHS6-F1
#
_entry.id   AF-A0AAV0EHS6-F1
#
_cell.length_a   1.000
_cell.length_b   1.000
_cell.length_c   1.000
_cell.angle_alpha   90.00
_cell.angle_beta   90.00
_cell.angle_gamma   90.00
#
_symmetry.space_group_name_H-M   'P 1'
#
loop_
_entity.id
_entity.type
_entity.pdbx_description
1 polymer ?
#
loop_
_entity_poly.entity_id
_entity_poly.type
_entity_poly.pdbx_seq_one_letter_code
_entity_poly.pdbx_strand_id
1 'polypeptide(L)'
;MSNSAAGPSSKAKVGASQPSEVSFKRKRGMFQKELERMMYGFGDAPNPLPESVALVEDIVVEYVTDMVHKAQDLASKRGRRLTEDFLFLIRKVDHLRLLLCKLLFNF
;
A
#
# COMPACT_ATOMS: atom_id res chain seq x y z
N MET A 1 42.09 49.79 -17.11
CA MET A 1 42.06 49.06 -18.39
C MET A 1 41.62 47.63 -18.09
N SER A 2 40.46 47.22 -18.65
CA SER A 2 40.03 45.85 -19.02
C SER A 2 40.13 44.70 -18.00
N ASN A 3 39.18 43.77 -17.84
CA ASN A 3 37.89 43.49 -18.47
C ASN A 3 37.16 42.41 -17.64
N SER A 4 35.83 42.39 -17.74
CA SER A 4 34.88 41.37 -17.26
C SER A 4 35.05 39.99 -17.92
N ALA A 5 34.58 38.90 -17.26
CA ALA A 5 33.58 37.95 -17.82
C ALA A 5 33.36 36.68 -16.96
N ALA A 6 32.07 36.42 -16.68
CA ALA A 6 31.32 35.16 -16.76
C ALA A 6 31.71 33.90 -15.93
N GLY A 7 30.73 33.37 -15.17
CA GLY A 7 30.61 31.93 -14.83
C GLY A 7 30.18 31.10 -16.06
N PRO A 8 29.56 29.90 -15.96
CA PRO A 8 29.09 29.10 -14.80
C PRO A 8 29.59 27.63 -14.83
N SER A 9 29.28 26.77 -13.85
CA SER A 9 28.91 25.36 -14.15
C SER A 9 28.36 24.59 -12.95
N SER A 10 27.15 24.11 -13.16
CA SER A 10 26.33 23.22 -12.36
C SER A 10 27.01 21.86 -12.15
N LYS A 11 27.18 21.41 -10.91
CA LYS A 11 27.43 19.99 -10.62
C LYS A 11 26.15 19.35 -10.11
N ALA A 12 25.34 18.85 -11.05
CA ALA A 12 24.22 17.97 -10.80
C ALA A 12 24.74 16.71 -10.09
N LYS A 13 24.36 16.52 -8.83
CA LYS A 13 24.59 15.26 -8.12
C LYS A 13 23.43 14.34 -8.46
N VAL A 14 23.69 13.43 -9.41
CA VAL A 14 22.84 12.27 -9.70
C VAL A 14 22.80 11.41 -8.44
N GLY A 15 21.73 11.58 -7.65
CA GLY A 15 21.42 10.70 -6.54
C GLY A 15 20.75 9.46 -7.11
N ALA A 16 21.51 8.38 -7.19
CA ALA A 16 20.97 7.05 -7.45
C ALA A 16 19.84 6.78 -6.45
N SER A 17 18.62 6.61 -6.96
CA SER A 17 17.48 6.09 -6.23
C SER A 17 17.79 4.65 -5.85
N GLN A 18 18.41 4.47 -4.68
CA GLN A 18 18.40 3.18 -4.02
C GLN A 18 16.93 2.85 -3.73
N PRO A 19 16.40 1.71 -4.21
CA PRO A 19 15.22 1.15 -3.58
C PRO A 19 15.66 0.85 -2.16
N SER A 20 15.15 1.62 -1.20
CA SER A 20 15.20 1.22 0.18
C SER A 20 14.41 -0.08 0.24
N GLU A 21 15.13 -1.20 0.21
CA GLU A 21 14.71 -2.47 0.78
C GLU A 21 14.44 -2.19 2.26
N VAL A 22 13.29 -1.55 2.53
CA VAL A 22 12.66 -1.63 3.84
C VAL A 22 12.25 -3.08 3.91
N SER A 23 13.20 -3.91 4.34
CA SER A 23 12.88 -5.17 4.97
C SER A 23 12.09 -4.77 6.21
N PHE A 24 10.80 -4.53 6.00
CA PHE A 24 9.79 -4.75 7.01
C PHE A 24 10.03 -6.21 7.39
N LYS A 25 10.92 -6.44 8.36
CA LYS A 25 10.89 -7.66 9.16
C LYS A 25 9.50 -7.64 9.72
N ARG A 26 8.57 -8.23 8.97
CA ARG A 26 7.12 -8.17 9.16
C ARG A 26 6.98 -8.58 10.61
N LYS A 27 6.66 -7.61 11.48
CA LYS A 27 6.42 -7.89 12.88
C LYS A 27 5.07 -8.59 12.84
N ARG A 28 5.13 -9.90 12.59
CA ARG A 28 3.96 -10.72 12.30
C ARG A 28 3.07 -10.67 13.53
N GLY A 29 1.76 -10.52 13.32
CA GLY A 29 0.80 -10.38 14.39
C GLY A 29 0.68 -8.98 14.98
N MET A 30 0.94 -7.92 14.20
CA MET A 30 0.63 -6.55 14.64
C MET A 30 -0.88 -6.31 14.75
N PHE A 31 -1.68 -7.03 13.96
CA PHE A 31 -3.13 -6.82 13.85
C PHE A 31 -3.97 -8.05 14.25
N GLN A 32 -3.38 -9.05 14.90
CA GLN A 32 -4.08 -10.32 15.17
C GLN A 32 -5.39 -10.12 15.95
N LYS A 33 -5.36 -9.36 17.06
CA LYS A 33 -6.55 -9.14 17.91
C LYS A 33 -7.64 -8.35 17.20
N GLU A 34 -7.24 -7.36 16.39
CA GLU A 34 -8.16 -6.55 15.62
C GLU A 34 -8.78 -7.35 14.47
N LEU A 35 -7.98 -8.19 13.80
CA LEU A 35 -8.43 -9.06 12.73
C LEU A 35 -9.36 -10.15 13.22
N GLU A 36 -9.09 -10.79 14.37
CA GLU A 36 -10.01 -11.76 14.99
C GLU A 36 -11.41 -11.15 15.21
N ARG A 37 -11.46 -9.94 15.79
CA ARG A 37 -12.71 -9.21 16.02
C ARG A 37 -13.40 -8.82 14.72
N MET A 38 -12.62 -8.43 13.72
CA MET A 38 -13.14 -8.07 12.40
C MET A 38 -13.73 -9.29 11.70
N MET A 39 -13.01 -10.42 11.70
CA MET A 39 -13.45 -11.70 11.12
C MET A 39 -14.76 -12.15 11.77
N TYR A 40 -14.85 -12.11 13.10
CA TYR A 40 -16.11 -12.36 13.81
C TYR A 40 -17.22 -11.38 13.39
N GLY A 41 -16.91 -10.08 13.27
CA GLY A 41 -17.86 -9.07 12.77
C GLY A 41 -18.35 -9.30 11.34
N PHE A 42 -17.60 -10.04 10.53
CA PHE A 42 -18.00 -10.49 9.19
C PHE A 42 -18.67 -11.87 9.16
N GLY A 43 -18.88 -12.51 10.32
CA GLY A 43 -19.58 -13.78 10.45
C GLY A 43 -18.69 -15.02 10.57
N ASP A 44 -17.38 -14.85 10.73
CA ASP A 44 -16.46 -15.96 11.01
C ASP A 44 -16.62 -16.47 12.47
N ALA A 45 -15.95 -17.58 12.80
CA ALA A 45 -15.94 -18.16 14.13
C ALA A 45 -15.46 -17.15 15.19
N PRO A 46 -15.99 -17.20 16.44
CA PRO A 46 -15.57 -16.31 17.52
C PRO A 46 -14.10 -16.45 17.91
N ASN A 47 -13.51 -17.63 17.65
CA ASN A 47 -12.09 -17.92 17.83
C ASN A 47 -11.55 -18.52 16.51
N PRO A 48 -11.22 -17.69 15.51
CA PRO A 48 -10.70 -18.18 14.24
C PRO A 48 -9.30 -18.80 14.43
N LEU A 49 -8.90 -19.68 13.51
CA LEU A 49 -7.58 -20.32 13.58
C LEU A 49 -6.46 -19.26 13.46
N PRO A 50 -5.38 -19.34 14.26
CA PRO A 50 -4.28 -18.38 14.18
C PRO A 50 -3.63 -18.31 12.79
N GLU A 51 -3.62 -19.42 12.07
CA GLU A 51 -3.15 -19.51 10.68
C GLU A 51 -4.04 -18.72 9.72
N SER A 52 -5.36 -18.78 9.89
CA SER A 52 -6.31 -17.98 9.11
C SER A 52 -6.14 -16.49 9.37
N VAL A 53 -5.99 -16.08 10.64
CA VAL A 53 -5.75 -14.68 11.01
C VAL A 53 -4.44 -14.18 10.42
N ALA A 54 -3.37 -15.00 10.47
CA ALA A 54 -2.08 -14.67 9.87
C ALA A 54 -2.16 -14.55 8.35
N LEU A 55 -2.92 -15.41 7.68
CA LEU A 55 -3.14 -15.33 6.24
C LEU A 55 -3.91 -14.06 5.86
N VAL A 56 -4.97 -13.71 6.60
CA VAL A 56 -5.73 -12.48 6.37
C VAL A 56 -4.83 -11.25 6.60
N GLU A 57 -3.95 -11.28 7.61
CA GLU A 57 -2.97 -10.21 7.84
C GLU A 57 -2.05 -10.03 6.61
N ASP A 58 -1.49 -11.13 6.08
CA ASP A 58 -0.64 -11.09 4.89
C ASP A 58 -1.41 -10.55 3.66
N ILE A 59 -2.66 -10.99 3.43
CA ILE A 59 -3.53 -10.51 2.32
C ILE A 59 -3.84 -9.02 2.44
N VAL A 60 -4.17 -8.53 3.65
CA VAL A 60 -4.50 -7.13 3.87
C VAL A 60 -3.29 -6.24 3.64
N VAL A 61 -2.11 -6.66 4.12
CA VAL A 61 -0.86 -5.93 3.91
C VAL A 61 -0.52 -5.84 2.42
N GLU A 62 -0.66 -6.95 1.69
CA GLU A 62 -0.45 -6.98 0.24
C GLU A 62 -1.43 -6.03 -0.48
N TYR A 63 -2.73 -6.13 -0.17
CA TYR A 63 -3.76 -5.29 -0.78
C TYR A 63 -3.52 -3.79 -0.55
N VAL A 64 -3.17 -3.39 0.67
CA VAL A 64 -2.87 -1.99 0.98
C VAL A 64 -1.61 -1.53 0.25
N THR A 65 -0.58 -2.37 0.18
CA THR A 65 0.66 -2.07 -0.56
C THR A 65 0.37 -1.82 -2.03
N ASP A 66 -0.41 -2.70 -2.66
CA ASP A 66 -0.84 -2.56 -4.05
C ASP A 66 -1.69 -1.30 -4.29
N MET A 67 -2.58 -0.97 -3.34
CA MET A 67 -3.39 0.24 -3.43
C MET A 67 -2.51 1.49 -3.42
N VAL A 68 -1.47 1.52 -2.57
CA VAL A 68 -0.53 2.65 -2.50
C VAL A 68 0.28 2.78 -3.80
N HIS A 69 0.71 1.68 -4.41
CA HIS A 69 1.37 1.71 -5.72
C HIS A 69 0.45 2.26 -6.80
N LYS A 70 -0.79 1.77 -6.90
CA LYS A 70 -1.79 2.30 -7.84
C LYS A 70 -2.08 3.79 -7.60
N ALA A 71 -2.15 4.21 -6.34
CA ALA A 71 -2.36 5.61 -5.99
C ALA A 71 -1.17 6.48 -6.40
N GLN A 72 0.06 5.96 -6.27
CA GLN A 72 1.27 6.62 -6.74
C GLN A 72 1.26 6.79 -8.26
N ASP A 73 0.82 5.80 -9.03
CA ASP A 73 0.75 5.90 -10.48
C ASP A 73 -0.22 7.02 -10.92
N LEU A 74 -1.38 7.11 -10.27
CA LEU A 74 -2.33 8.21 -10.48
C LEU A 74 -1.73 9.57 -10.09
N ALA A 75 -1.01 9.62 -8.97
CA ALA A 75 -0.36 10.80 -8.44
C ALA A 75 0.90 11.23 -9.20
N SER A 76 1.46 10.38 -10.07
CA SER A 76 2.78 10.57 -10.68
C SER A 76 2.89 11.88 -11.45
N LYS A 77 1.81 12.29 -12.13
CA LYS A 77 1.74 13.58 -12.86
C LYS A 77 1.82 14.80 -11.94
N ARG A 78 1.35 14.66 -10.70
CA ARG A 78 1.31 15.74 -9.70
C ARG A 78 2.52 15.73 -8.77
N GLY A 79 3.29 14.65 -8.74
CA GLY A 79 4.45 14.48 -7.85
C GLY A 79 4.10 14.33 -6.37
N ARG A 80 2.81 14.24 -6.01
CA ARG A 80 2.34 14.00 -4.63
C ARG A 80 1.02 13.22 -4.60
N ARG A 81 0.94 12.27 -3.67
CA ARG A 81 -0.28 11.49 -3.38
C ARG A 81 -1.27 12.36 -2.60
N LEU A 82 -2.55 12.34 -2.98
CA LEU A 82 -3.65 12.97 -2.26
C LEU A 82 -4.71 11.93 -1.89
N THR A 83 -5.59 12.28 -0.95
CA THR A 83 -6.70 11.42 -0.51
C THR A 83 -7.64 11.06 -1.66
N GLU A 84 -7.83 11.97 -2.62
CA GLU A 84 -8.66 11.75 -3.80
C GLU A 84 -8.18 10.57 -4.66
N ASP A 85 -6.86 10.29 -4.70
CA ASP A 85 -6.31 9.18 -5.48
C ASP A 85 -6.75 7.83 -4.89
N PHE A 86 -6.73 7.72 -3.56
CA PHE A 86 -7.22 6.54 -2.84
C PHE A 86 -8.74 6.39 -2.97
N LEU A 87 -9.47 7.50 -2.84
CA LEU A 87 -10.93 7.48 -2.94
C LEU A 87 -11.40 7.06 -4.35
N PHE A 88 -10.68 7.48 -5.39
CA PHE A 88 -10.92 7.04 -6.76
C PHE A 88 -10.70 5.52 -6.93
N LEU A 89 -9.62 4.98 -6.35
CA LEU A 89 -9.34 3.55 -6.39
C LEU A 89 -10.40 2.73 -5.65
N ILE A 90 -10.79 3.15 -4.44
CA ILE A 90 -11.81 2.47 -3.63
C ILE A 90 -13.13 2.36 -4.39
N ARG A 91 -13.58 3.44 -5.02
CA ARG A 91 -14.82 3.45 -5.83
C ARG A 91 -14.81 2.47 -7.00
N LYS A 92 -13.64 2.14 -7.54
CA LYS A 92 -13.50 1.11 -8.58
C LYS A 92 -13.48 -0.31 -8.00
N VAL A 93 -13.00 -0.48 -6.77
CA VAL A 93 -12.88 -1.78 -6.10
C VAL A 93 -14.20 -2.27 -5.52
N ASP A 94 -15.23 -1.43 -5.38
CA ASP A 94 -16.56 -1.85 -4.91
C ASP A 94 -17.16 -3.03 -5.72
N HIS A 95 -16.74 -3.23 -6.97
CA HIS A 95 -17.14 -4.38 -7.78
C HIS A 95 -16.42 -5.70 -7.41
N LEU A 96 -15.27 -5.62 -6.73
CA LEU A 96 -14.42 -6.75 -6.30
C LEU A 96 -14.79 -7.29 -4.91
N ARG A 97 -15.44 -6.49 -4.05
CA ARG A 97 -16.00 -6.95 -2.76
C ARG A 97 -16.97 -8.13 -2.95
N LEU A 98 -17.74 -8.12 -4.04
CA LEU A 98 -18.61 -9.23 -4.45
C LEU A 98 -17.83 -10.50 -4.82
N LEU A 99 -16.60 -10.39 -5.34
CA LEU A 99 -15.80 -11.52 -5.79
C LEU A 99 -15.08 -12.20 -4.61
N LEU A 100 -14.53 -11.41 -3.68
CA LEU A 100 -13.90 -11.95 -2.47
C LEU A 100 -14.94 -12.61 -1.55
N CYS A 101 -16.11 -11.97 -1.37
CA CYS A 101 -17.24 -12.61 -0.69
C CYS A 101 -17.76 -13.86 -1.41
N LYS A 102 -17.71 -13.95 -2.75
CA LYS A 102 -18.11 -15.16 -3.50
C LYS A 102 -17.10 -16.30 -3.42
N LEU A 103 -15.81 -15.99 -3.46
CA LEU A 103 -14.74 -17.01 -3.41
C LEU A 103 -14.57 -17.59 -2.00
N LEU A 104 -14.87 -16.82 -0.96
CA LEU A 104 -14.79 -17.28 0.44
C LEU A 104 -16.04 -18.04 0.93
N PHE A 105 -17.19 -17.95 0.25
CA PHE A 105 -18.45 -18.62 0.62
C PHE A 105 -18.87 -19.78 -0.32
N ASN A 106 -17.97 -20.25 -1.20
CA ASN A 106 -18.21 -21.43 -2.03
C ASN A 106 -17.21 -22.56 -1.70
N PHE A 107 -17.24 -22.98 -0.43
CA PHE A 107 -16.89 -24.32 0.02
C PHE A 107 -17.78 -24.67 1.21
#